data_AF-A0A706BJ43-F1
#
_entry.id   AF-A0A706BJ43-F1
#
_cell.length_a   1.000
_cell.length_b   1.000
_cell.length_c   1.000
_cell.angle_alpha   90.00
_cell.angle_beta   90.00
_cell.angle_gamma   90.00
#
_symmetry.space_group_name_H-M   'P 1'
#
loop_
_entity.id
_entity.type
_entity.pdbx_description
1 polymer ?
#
loop_
_entity_poly.entity_id
_entity_poly.type
_entity_poly.pdbx_seq_one_letter_code
_entity_poly.pdbx_strand_id
1 'polypeptide(L)' 'QLPRDTREQSKIGTRIDKDELLPGDLVFFKTGSGESGLHVGIYDTNNEFIHASTSRGVMRSSLDNVYWRKNFWQARRI' A
#
# COMPACT_ATOMS: atom_id res chain seq x y z
N GLN A 1 -2.56 -12.96 -12.70
CA GLN A 1 -1.20 -12.36 -12.73
C GLN A 1 -1.35 -10.87 -12.44
N LEU A 2 -0.46 -10.29 -11.63
CA LEU A 2 -0.50 -8.86 -11.27
C LEU A 2 0.45 -8.05 -12.15
N PRO A 3 0.09 -6.85 -12.65
CA PRO A 3 0.99 -6.01 -13.43
C PRO A 3 2.17 -5.54 -12.58
N ARG A 4 3.29 -5.23 -13.23
CA ARG A 4 4.53 -4.82 -12.55
C ARG A 4 4.44 -3.42 -11.92
N ASP A 5 3.60 -2.56 -12.47
CA ASP A 5 3.53 -1.14 -12.13
C ASP A 5 2.47 -0.85 -11.06
N THR A 6 2.83 -0.04 -10.05
CA THR A 6 1.95 0.31 -8.92
C THR A 6 0.67 1.01 -9.36
N ARG A 7 0.72 1.88 -10.38
CA ARG A 7 -0.47 2.58 -10.89
C ARG A 7 -1.45 1.59 -11.47
N GLU A 8 -0.97 0.63 -12.25
CA GLU A 8 -1.83 -0.39 -12.86
C GLU A 8 -2.38 -1.35 -11.80
N GLN A 9 -1.57 -1.74 -10.81
CA GLN A 9 -2.05 -2.52 -9.66
C GLN A 9 -3.19 -1.83 -8.91
N SER A 10 -3.09 -0.50 -8.74
CA SER A 10 -4.09 0.31 -8.03
C SER A 10 -5.46 0.40 -8.72
N LYS A 11 -5.56 -0.09 -9.97
CA LYS A 11 -6.79 -0.15 -10.77
C LYS A 11 -7.43 -1.54 -10.77
N ILE A 12 -6.76 -2.56 -10.25
CA ILE A 12 -7.22 -3.94 -10.26
C ILE A 12 -7.99 -4.25 -8.99
N GLY A 13 -9.03 -5.07 -9.13
CA GLY A 13 -9.84 -5.55 -8.02
C GLY A 13 -10.79 -4.49 -7.47
N THR A 14 -11.37 -4.80 -6.32
CA THR A 14 -12.37 -3.97 -5.65
C THR A 14 -11.69 -2.95 -4.75
N ARG A 15 -12.16 -1.70 -4.77
CA ARG A 15 -11.71 -0.67 -3.83
C ARG A 15 -12.27 -0.97 -2.45
N ILE A 16 -11.40 -0.93 -1.43
CA ILE A 16 -11.74 -1.23 -0.04
C ILE A 16 -11.57 0.03 0.80
N ASP A 17 -12.51 0.27 1.70
CA ASP A 17 -12.40 1.34 2.69
C ASP A 17 -11.39 0.94 3.77
N LYS A 18 -10.73 1.93 4.38
CA LYS A 18 -9.56 1.67 5.25
C LYS A 18 -9.93 0.82 6.49
N ASP A 19 -11.15 0.95 6.98
CA ASP A 19 -11.72 0.21 8.10
C ASP A 19 -12.16 -1.21 7.74
N GLU A 20 -12.24 -1.55 6.45
CA GLU A 20 -12.60 -2.89 5.94
C GLU A 20 -11.38 -3.73 5.50
N LEU A 21 -10.17 -3.23 5.78
CA LEU A 21 -8.91 -3.89 5.42
C LEU A 21 -8.80 -5.28 6.05
N LEU A 22 -8.48 -6.27 5.22
CA LEU A 22 -8.17 -7.64 5.63
C LEU A 22 -6.77 -8.03 5.19
N PRO A 23 -6.08 -8.93 5.93
CA PRO A 23 -4.75 -9.40 5.55
C PRO A 23 -4.70 -9.87 4.10
N GLY A 24 -3.73 -9.37 3.34
CA GLY A 24 -3.59 -9.65 1.91
C GLY A 24 -4.06 -8.51 0.99
N ASP A 25 -4.86 -7.56 1.48
CA ASP A 25 -5.25 -6.39 0.69
C ASP A 25 -4.04 -5.56 0.29
N LEU A 26 -4.05 -4.99 -0.91
CA LEU A 26 -3.01 -4.07 -1.36
C LEU A 26 -3.31 -2.66 -0.85
N VAL A 27 -2.35 -2.05 -0.18
CA VAL A 27 -2.41 -0.66 0.29
C VAL A 27 -1.47 0.22 -0.52
N PHE A 28 -1.98 1.33 -1.02
CA PHE A 28 -1.28 2.22 -1.94
C PHE A 28 -1.01 3.58 -1.30
N PHE A 29 0.15 4.16 -1.62
CA PHE A 29 0.60 5.42 -1.06
C PHE A 29 1.19 6.35 -2.13
N LYS A 30 1.08 7.66 -1.89
CA LYS A 30 1.75 8.72 -2.66
C LYS A 30 2.90 9.29 -1.83
N THR A 31 4.07 8.68 -1.95
CA THR A 31 5.28 8.97 -1.15
C THR A 31 6.21 10.02 -1.77
N GLY A 32 5.89 10.49 -2.98
CA GLY A 32 6.67 11.48 -3.73
C GLY A 32 5.87 12.05 -4.90
N SER A 33 6.56 12.63 -5.88
CA SER A 33 5.95 13.29 -7.04
C SER A 33 5.85 12.35 -8.26
N GLY A 34 4.75 12.43 -9.01
CA GLY A 34 4.57 11.70 -10.26
C GLY A 34 4.53 10.17 -10.08
N GLU A 35 4.99 9.44 -11.11
CA GLU A 35 5.01 7.97 -11.10
C GLU A 35 6.03 7.38 -10.12
N SER A 36 7.16 8.04 -9.93
CA SER A 36 8.19 7.60 -8.99
C SER A 36 7.78 7.73 -7.52
N GLY A 37 6.67 8.43 -7.25
CA GLY A 37 6.11 8.60 -5.92
C GLY A 37 5.11 7.51 -5.50
N LEU A 38 4.75 6.57 -6.39
CA LEU A 38 3.75 5.56 -6.07
C LEU A 38 4.38 4.36 -5.35
N HIS A 39 3.83 4.04 -4.19
CA HIS A 39 4.29 2.94 -3.35
C HIS A 39 3.15 1.97 -3.05
N VAL A 40 3.47 0.67 -2.96
CA VAL A 40 2.52 -0.40 -2.63
C VAL A 40 3.06 -1.27 -1.49
N GLY A 41 2.14 -1.74 -0.65
CA GLY A 41 2.39 -2.78 0.33
C GLY A 41 1.20 -3.72 0.44
N ILE A 42 1.40 -4.81 1.17
CA ILE A 42 0.37 -5.81 1.47
C ILE A 42 -0.03 -5.60 2.92
N TYR A 43 -1.31 -5.33 3.15
CA TYR A 43 -1.86 -5.19 4.48
C TYR A 43 -1.70 -6.49 5.27
N ASP A 44 -1.34 -6.33 6.53
CA ASP A 44 -1.19 -7.37 7.51
C ASP A 44 -2.13 -7.07 8.69
N THR A 45 -2.10 -7.88 9.74
CA THR A 45 -2.89 -7.65 10.96
C THR A 45 -2.43 -6.41 11.73
N ASN A 46 -3.24 -5.96 12.71
CA ASN A 46 -2.91 -4.88 13.65
C ASN A 46 -2.57 -3.53 12.99
N ASN A 47 -3.24 -3.20 11.89
CA ASN A 47 -3.02 -1.97 11.14
C ASN A 47 -1.57 -1.83 10.64
N GLU A 48 -0.90 -2.96 10.40
CA GLU A 48 0.44 -3.03 9.82
C GLU A 48 0.38 -3.46 8.35
N PHE A 49 1.48 -3.28 7.63
CA PHE A 49 1.62 -3.73 6.26
C PHE A 49 3.08 -4.07 5.94
N ILE A 50 3.27 -5.00 5.02
CA ILE A 50 4.58 -5.44 4.54
C ILE A 50 4.86 -4.77 3.21
N HIS A 51 6.06 -4.21 3.05
CA HIS A 51 6.45 -3.54 1.82
C HIS A 51 7.98 -3.52 1.62
N ALA A 52 8.42 -3.26 0.39
CA ALA A 52 9.82 -3.05 0.07
C ALA A 52 10.19 -1.56 0.27
N SER A 53 10.85 -1.22 1.36
CA SER A 53 11.41 0.11 1.62
C SER A 53 12.63 0.36 0.74
N THR A 54 12.75 1.57 0.20
CA THR A 54 13.88 1.97 -0.67
C THR A 54 15.26 1.77 -0.04
N SER A 55 15.40 2.04 1.27
CA SER A 55 16.68 1.95 1.97
C SER A 55 16.85 0.71 2.87
N ARG A 56 15.76 -0.01 3.18
CA ARG A 56 15.75 -1.08 4.19
C ARG A 56 15.32 -2.44 3.65
N GLY A 57 14.97 -2.52 2.37
CA GLY A 57 14.44 -3.74 1.77
C GLY A 57 13.05 -4.08 2.32
N VAL A 58 12.70 -5.36 2.33
CA VAL A 58 11.39 -5.84 2.76
C VAL A 58 11.26 -5.68 4.28
N MET A 59 10.22 -4.95 4.71
CA MET A 59 9.98 -4.69 6.12
C MET A 59 8.47 -4.56 6.41
N ARG A 60 8.13 -4.60 7.70
CA ARG A 60 6.79 -4.28 8.21
C ARG A 60 6.75 -2.85 8.75
N SER A 61 5.68 -2.12 8.44
CA SER A 61 5.43 -0.76 8.90
C SER A 61 4.00 -0.63 9.41
N SER A 62 3.76 0.28 10.36
CA SER A 62 2.40 0.61 10.85
C SER A 62 1.73 1.68 9.97
N LEU A 63 0.45 1.51 9.67
CA LEU A 63 -0.42 2.50 9.03
C LEU A 63 -0.79 3.67 9.95
N ASP A 64 -0.55 3.56 11.27
CA ASP A 64 -0.70 4.65 12.24
C ASP A 64 0.51 5.58 12.27
N ASN A 65 1.63 5.16 11.68
CA ASN A 65 2.78 6.02 11.50
C ASN A 65 2.37 7.27 10.71
N VAL A 66 2.75 8.45 11.20
CA VAL A 66 2.34 9.75 10.64
C VAL A 66 2.67 9.86 9.14
N TYR A 67 3.82 9.34 8.71
CA TYR A 67 4.24 9.35 7.32
C TYR A 67 3.31 8.48 6.45
N TRP A 68 3.06 7.23 6.84
CA TRP A 68 2.22 6.31 6.07
C TRP A 68 0.76 6.74 6.06
N ARG A 69 0.25 7.22 7.20
CA ARG A 69 -1.09 7.77 7.32
C ARG A 69 -1.31 8.98 6.41
N LYS A 70 -0.34 9.91 6.37
CA LYS A 70 -0.42 11.11 5.51
C LYS A 70 -0.40 10.76 4.02
N ASN A 71 0.37 9.74 3.65
CA ASN A 71 0.58 9.38 2.25
C ASN A 71 -0.39 8.28 1.75
N PHE A 72 -1.26 7.74 2.61
CA PHE A 72 -2.24 6.72 2.23
C PHE A 72 -3.15 7.25 1.11
N TRP A 73 -3.30 6.45 0.06
CA TRP A 73 -4.07 6.83 -1.12
C TRP A 73 -5.35 6.01 -1.26
N GLN A 74 -5.24 4.69 -1.29
CA GLN A 74 -6.38 3.77 -1.44
C GLN A 74 -5.95 2.35 -1.08
N ALA A 75 -6.94 1.45 -0.93
CA ALA A 75 -6.72 0.01 -0.82
C ALA A 75 -7.50 -0.76 -1.88
N ARG A 76 -6.99 -1.94 -2.25
CA ARG A 76 -7.60 -2.86 -3.22
C ARG A 76 -7.57 -4.31 -2.72
N ARG A 77 -8.67 -5.03 -2.93
CA ARG A 77 -8.75 -6.49 -2.79
C ARG A 77 -8.86 -7.13 -4.17
N ILE A 78 -8.05 -8.16 -4.41
CA ILE A 78 -7.97 -8.89 -5.68
C ILE A 78 -8.62 -10.27 -5.50
#